data_AF-A0A3B9ETL7-F1
#
_entry.id   AF-A0A3B9ETL7-F1
#
_cell.length_a   1.000
_cell.length_b   1.000
_cell.length_c   1.000
_cell.angle_alpha   90.00
_cell.angle_beta   90.00
_cell.angle_gamma   90.00
#
_symmetry.space_group_name_H-M   'P 1'
#
loop_
_entity.id
_entity.type
_entity.pdbx_description
1 polymer ?
#
loop_
_entity_poly.entity_id
_entity_poly.type
_entity_poly.pdbx_seq_one_letter_code
_entity_poly.pdbx_strand_id
1 'polypeptide(L)'
;MLRFLIQVSIGICIVSCSSRTTVKAPAGMIWVPAATFIQGAQENDMMAQPHEKPAHKVKVNGFFMDEREVTNARFREFVEATSYTTVAERPVDWEELKQQLPPGTPRPADSLLLPGSLVFRKQLAEVQDHHNIWQWWEWKIGANWRHPAGPESDIFGKDNYPVVHIAYEDAVAYCRWKGHRLPTEAEW
;
A
#
# COMPACT_ATOMS: atom_id res chain seq x y z
N MET A 1 75.90 26.10 8.24
CA MET A 1 75.82 24.64 8.35
C MET A 1 74.43 24.30 8.87
N LEU A 2 73.69 23.56 8.06
CA LEU A 2 72.26 23.28 8.11
C LEU A 2 71.90 22.33 9.28
N ARG A 3 70.78 22.56 10.00
CA ARG A 3 69.65 21.59 10.10
C ARG A 3 68.64 21.88 11.25
N PHE A 4 67.42 22.18 10.79
CA PHE A 4 66.09 21.68 11.21
C PHE A 4 65.61 21.79 12.67
N LEU A 5 64.72 22.77 12.88
CA LEU A 5 63.62 22.72 13.83
C LEU A 5 62.64 21.60 13.46
N ILE A 6 62.28 20.75 14.42
CA ILE A 6 61.12 19.84 14.32
C ILE A 6 60.03 20.40 15.21
N GLN A 7 59.02 21.00 14.58
CA GLN A 7 57.81 21.47 15.23
C GLN A 7 56.77 20.36 15.13
N VAL A 8 56.50 19.68 16.25
CA VAL A 8 55.45 18.65 16.34
C VAL A 8 54.12 19.37 16.52
N SER A 9 53.43 19.63 15.40
CA SER A 9 52.05 20.10 15.42
C SER A 9 51.12 18.90 15.69
N ILE A 10 50.60 18.81 16.90
CA ILE A 10 49.50 17.90 17.25
C ILE A 10 48.23 18.46 16.57
N GLY A 11 47.91 17.91 15.41
CA GLY A 11 46.63 18.14 14.74
C GLY A 11 45.52 17.42 15.49
N ILE A 12 44.80 18.13 16.36
CA ILE A 12 43.48 17.69 16.82
C ILE A 12 42.56 17.71 15.60
N CYS A 13 42.31 16.53 15.03
CA CYS A 13 41.23 16.32 14.08
C CYS A 13 39.92 16.43 14.84
N ILE A 14 39.33 17.63 14.88
CA ILE A 14 37.94 17.81 15.31
C ILE A 14 37.10 17.13 14.24
N VAL A 15 36.69 15.88 14.49
CA VAL A 15 35.60 15.26 13.76
C VAL A 15 34.37 16.10 14.09
N SER A 16 34.07 17.06 13.21
CA SER A 16 32.81 17.78 13.26
C SER A 16 31.71 16.74 13.07
N CYS A 17 31.09 16.33 14.17
CA CYS A 17 29.88 15.55 14.12
C CYS A 17 28.82 16.50 13.56
N SER A 18 28.58 16.42 12.23
CA SER A 18 27.47 17.12 11.60
C SER A 18 26.23 16.88 12.45
N SER A 19 25.66 17.98 12.96
CA SER A 19 24.41 17.98 13.68
C SER A 19 23.40 17.17 12.88
N ARG A 20 23.03 15.98 13.37
CA ARG A 20 21.87 15.27 12.81
C ARG A 20 20.69 16.17 13.10
N THR A 21 20.19 16.83 12.07
CA THR A 21 18.85 17.43 12.12
C THR A 21 17.92 16.28 12.47
N THR A 22 17.42 16.26 13.71
CA THR A 22 16.42 15.29 14.13
C THR A 22 15.16 15.62 13.36
N VAL A 23 14.95 14.99 12.21
CA VAL A 23 13.72 15.15 11.44
C VAL A 23 12.59 14.65 12.34
N LYS A 24 11.69 15.56 12.71
CA LYS A 24 10.53 15.21 13.54
C LYS A 24 9.64 14.28 12.70
N ALA A 25 9.35 13.10 13.23
CA ALA A 25 8.44 12.17 12.57
C ALA A 25 7.05 12.82 12.41
N PRO A 26 6.42 12.70 11.22
CA PRO A 26 4.99 12.97 11.09
C PRO A 26 4.19 12.14 12.10
N ALA A 27 3.05 12.66 12.55
CA ALA A 27 2.24 11.97 13.54
C ALA A 27 1.77 10.59 13.04
N GLY A 28 2.04 9.54 13.82
CA GLY A 28 1.68 8.16 13.47
C GLY A 28 2.64 7.46 12.51
N MET A 29 3.76 8.10 12.16
CA MET A 29 4.82 7.50 11.35
C MET A 29 6.07 7.19 12.17
N ILE A 30 6.78 6.16 11.76
CA ILE A 30 8.08 5.76 12.31
C ILE A 30 9.18 5.99 11.28
N TRP A 31 10.39 6.32 11.76
CA TRP A 31 11.58 6.39 10.91
C TRP A 31 12.09 4.97 10.63
N VAL A 32 12.13 4.60 9.35
CA VAL A 32 12.78 3.39 8.85
C VAL A 32 14.20 3.78 8.40
N PRO A 33 15.26 3.25 9.04
CA PRO A 33 16.63 3.56 8.64
C PRO A 33 16.96 3.08 7.23
N ALA A 34 17.87 3.77 6.56
CA ALA A 34 18.43 3.30 5.29
C ALA A 34 19.02 1.90 5.46
N ALA A 35 18.69 1.01 4.54
CA ALA A 35 19.09 -0.38 4.61
C ALA A 35 19.51 -0.91 3.24
N THR A 36 20.28 -1.99 3.26
CA THR A 36 20.51 -2.83 2.09
C THR A 36 20.22 -4.26 2.50
N PHE A 37 19.29 -4.89 1.81
CA PHE A 37 18.74 -6.19 2.18
C PHE A 37 18.53 -7.06 0.92
N ILE A 38 18.13 -8.30 1.11
CA ILE A 38 17.78 -9.22 0.03
C ILE A 38 16.26 -9.23 -0.09
N GLN A 39 15.75 -8.79 -1.24
CA GLN A 39 14.33 -8.79 -1.58
C GLN A 39 14.03 -9.93 -2.56
N GLY A 40 12.85 -10.54 -2.43
CA GLY A 40 12.40 -11.67 -3.25
C GLY A 40 12.77 -13.04 -2.67
N ALA A 41 12.16 -14.08 -3.25
CA ALA A 41 12.32 -15.46 -2.83
C ALA A 41 13.62 -16.09 -3.35
N GLN A 42 14.16 -17.04 -2.59
CA GLN A 42 15.34 -17.80 -3.00
C GLN A 42 15.03 -18.70 -4.18
N GLU A 43 16.03 -18.98 -5.02
CA GLU A 43 15.86 -19.80 -6.23
C GLU A 43 15.28 -21.19 -5.92
N ASN A 44 15.69 -21.78 -4.80
CA ASN A 44 15.27 -23.10 -4.34
C ASN A 44 13.96 -23.11 -3.53
N ASP A 45 13.29 -21.98 -3.34
CA ASP A 45 11.97 -21.95 -2.71
C ASP A 45 10.93 -22.56 -3.67
N MET A 46 10.45 -23.76 -3.33
CA MET A 46 9.51 -24.51 -4.16
C MET A 46 8.08 -23.97 -4.07
N MET A 47 7.77 -23.14 -3.08
CA MET A 47 6.44 -22.55 -2.88
C MET A 47 6.32 -21.15 -3.49
N ALA A 48 7.45 -20.48 -3.74
CA ALA A 48 7.48 -19.15 -4.34
C ALA A 48 7.09 -19.16 -5.82
N GLN A 49 6.30 -18.16 -6.22
CA GLN A 49 5.94 -17.96 -7.62
C GLN A 49 7.15 -17.48 -8.45
N PRO A 50 7.17 -17.72 -9.78
CA PRO A 50 8.27 -17.26 -10.63
C PRO A 50 8.53 -15.76 -10.57
N HIS A 51 7.48 -14.93 -10.37
CA HIS A 51 7.60 -13.48 -10.28
C HIS A 51 8.06 -12.96 -8.91
N GLU A 52 8.13 -13.83 -7.89
CA GLU A 52 8.72 -13.51 -6.58
C GLU A 52 10.24 -13.72 -6.58
N LYS A 53 10.78 -14.35 -7.64
CA LYS A 53 12.20 -14.65 -7.84
C LYS A 53 12.81 -13.72 -8.90
N PRO A 54 14.14 -13.53 -8.89
CA PRO A 54 15.11 -14.05 -7.92
C PRO A 54 15.26 -13.13 -6.70
N ALA A 55 15.73 -13.71 -5.60
CA ALA A 55 16.30 -12.96 -4.49
C ALA A 55 17.46 -12.08 -4.99
N HIS A 56 17.37 -10.77 -4.75
CA HIS A 56 18.36 -9.80 -5.22
C HIS A 56 18.60 -8.71 -4.17
N LYS A 57 19.78 -8.08 -4.26
CA LYS A 57 20.20 -7.06 -3.30
C LYS A 57 19.55 -5.73 -3.64
N VAL A 58 18.80 -5.18 -2.69
CA VAL A 58 18.09 -3.91 -2.81
C VAL A 58 18.60 -2.94 -1.76
N LYS A 59 18.72 -1.66 -2.13
CA LYS A 59 19.12 -0.57 -1.24
C LYS A 59 18.03 0.49 -1.22
N VAL A 60 17.58 0.85 -0.02
CA VAL A 60 16.65 1.95 0.22
C VAL A 60 17.30 3.02 1.08
N ASN A 61 16.91 4.28 0.88
CA ASN A 61 17.27 5.36 1.79
C ASN A 61 16.43 5.27 3.07
N GLY A 62 16.70 6.11 4.06
CA GLY A 62 15.82 6.21 5.22
C GLY A 62 14.57 7.01 4.88
N PHE A 63 13.42 6.59 5.38
CA PHE A 63 12.11 7.20 5.11
C PHE A 63 11.19 7.10 6.32
N PHE A 64 10.09 7.85 6.29
CA PHE A 64 9.00 7.67 7.25
C PHE A 64 7.92 6.77 6.66
N MET A 65 7.38 5.88 7.48
CA MET A 65 6.27 5.00 7.12
C MET A 65 5.23 5.02 8.23
N ASP A 66 3.95 4.95 7.88
CA ASP A 66 2.89 4.80 8.86
C ASP A 66 3.13 3.52 9.68
N GLU A 67 3.00 3.62 11.01
CA GLU A 67 3.16 2.46 11.91
C GLU A 67 2.05 1.42 11.72
N ARG A 68 0.90 1.86 11.20
CA ARG A 68 -0.33 1.07 11.04
C ARG A 68 -0.99 1.41 9.71
N GLU A 69 -1.78 0.50 9.20
CA GLU A 69 -2.64 0.73 8.05
C GLU A 69 -3.57 1.94 8.28
N VAL A 70 -3.97 2.60 7.19
CA VAL A 70 -4.93 3.70 7.25
C VAL A 70 -6.25 3.17 7.80
N THR A 71 -6.76 3.83 8.85
CA THR A 71 -7.99 3.39 9.51
C THR A 71 -9.24 3.99 8.87
N ASN A 72 -10.39 3.39 9.14
CA ASN A 72 -11.70 3.92 8.75
C ASN A 72 -11.91 5.37 9.19
N ALA A 73 -11.51 5.73 10.42
CA ALA A 73 -11.62 7.10 10.91
C ALA A 73 -10.78 8.09 10.09
N ARG A 74 -9.51 7.75 9.80
CA ARG A 74 -8.61 8.62 9.02
C ARG A 74 -9.08 8.75 7.57
N PHE A 75 -9.55 7.68 6.96
CA PHE A 75 -10.08 7.73 5.61
C PHE A 75 -11.40 8.51 5.54
N ARG A 76 -12.23 8.44 6.58
CA ARG A 76 -13.44 9.27 6.71
C ARG A 76 -13.10 10.76 6.74
N GLU A 77 -12.09 11.18 7.52
CA GLU A 77 -11.63 12.58 7.54
C GLU A 77 -11.25 13.07 6.13
N PHE A 78 -10.54 12.24 5.36
CA PHE A 78 -10.21 12.53 3.96
C PHE A 78 -11.47 12.73 3.12
N VAL A 79 -12.38 11.75 3.13
CA VAL A 79 -13.60 11.80 2.33
C VAL A 79 -14.48 13.01 2.71
N GLU A 80 -14.60 13.33 4.00
CA GLU A 80 -15.36 14.49 4.47
C GLU A 80 -14.71 15.81 4.05
N ALA A 81 -13.38 15.90 4.08
CA ALA A 81 -12.64 17.10 3.69
C ALA A 81 -12.66 17.37 2.18
N THR A 82 -12.75 16.33 1.35
CA THR A 82 -12.59 16.46 -0.11
C THR A 82 -13.82 16.04 -0.91
N SER A 83 -14.86 15.50 -0.27
CA SER A 83 -16.01 14.86 -0.92
C SER A 83 -15.59 13.77 -1.92
N TYR A 84 -14.51 13.02 -1.60
CA TYR A 84 -13.96 12.01 -2.51
C TYR A 84 -14.92 10.82 -2.67
N THR A 85 -15.07 10.34 -3.91
CA THR A 85 -15.80 9.11 -4.25
C THR A 85 -14.80 8.04 -4.66
N THR A 86 -14.78 6.91 -3.94
CA THR A 86 -13.83 5.83 -4.21
C THR A 86 -14.17 5.10 -5.50
N VAL A 87 -13.22 4.33 -6.05
CA VAL A 87 -13.47 3.50 -7.23
C VAL A 87 -14.65 2.54 -7.01
N ALA A 88 -14.78 1.94 -5.83
CA ALA A 88 -15.89 1.04 -5.48
C ALA A 88 -17.27 1.73 -5.44
N GLU A 89 -17.30 3.06 -5.33
CA GLU A 89 -18.53 3.87 -5.33
C GLU A 89 -18.90 4.39 -6.73
N ARG A 90 -18.08 4.12 -7.75
CA ARG A 90 -18.32 4.51 -9.16
C ARG A 90 -18.89 3.34 -9.97
N PRO A 91 -19.72 3.60 -10.99
CA PRO A 91 -20.10 2.56 -11.95
C PRO A 91 -18.86 1.99 -12.66
N VAL A 92 -18.91 0.69 -12.98
CA VAL A 92 -17.85 0.05 -13.75
C VAL A 92 -17.89 0.57 -15.19
N ASP A 93 -16.80 1.18 -15.63
CA ASP A 93 -16.67 1.67 -16.99
C ASP A 93 -16.44 0.48 -17.95
N TRP A 94 -17.40 0.25 -18.85
CA TRP A 94 -17.29 -0.79 -19.87
C TRP A 94 -16.10 -0.57 -20.80
N GLU A 95 -15.78 0.69 -21.13
CA GLU A 95 -14.70 1.03 -22.06
C GLU A 95 -13.33 0.76 -21.46
N GLU A 96 -13.20 0.83 -20.13
CA GLU A 96 -12.01 0.41 -19.40
C GLU A 96 -11.98 -1.12 -19.23
N LEU A 97 -13.09 -1.71 -18.75
CA LEU A 97 -13.20 -3.15 -18.50
C LEU A 97 -12.90 -3.96 -19.77
N LYS A 98 -13.44 -3.57 -20.92
CA LYS A 98 -13.26 -4.31 -22.18
C LYS A 98 -11.79 -4.38 -22.64
N GLN A 99 -10.93 -3.46 -22.21
CA GLN A 99 -9.50 -3.49 -22.54
C GLN A 99 -8.77 -4.64 -21.83
N GLN A 100 -9.34 -5.13 -20.74
CA GLN A 100 -8.80 -6.23 -19.93
C GLN A 100 -9.40 -7.58 -20.31
N LEU A 101 -10.38 -7.60 -21.22
CA LEU A 101 -11.11 -8.81 -21.63
C LEU A 101 -10.62 -9.32 -22.99
N PRO A 102 -10.78 -10.62 -23.29
CA PRO A 102 -10.48 -11.16 -24.61
C PRO A 102 -11.24 -10.41 -25.72
N PRO A 103 -10.64 -10.23 -26.91
CA PRO A 103 -11.29 -9.60 -28.04
C PRO A 103 -12.63 -10.27 -28.39
N GLY A 104 -13.66 -9.48 -28.66
CA GLY A 104 -15.01 -9.97 -29.00
C GLY A 104 -15.90 -10.33 -27.80
N THR A 105 -15.45 -10.09 -26.57
CA THR A 105 -16.30 -10.26 -25.38
C THR A 105 -17.52 -9.33 -25.44
N PRO A 106 -18.77 -9.85 -25.38
CA PRO A 106 -19.96 -9.02 -25.44
C PRO A 106 -20.09 -8.16 -24.18
N ARG A 107 -20.66 -6.96 -24.33
CA ARG A 107 -20.97 -6.09 -23.20
C ARG A 107 -21.98 -6.78 -22.27
N PRO A 108 -21.73 -6.86 -20.96
CA PRO A 108 -22.69 -7.40 -20.00
C PRO A 108 -23.89 -6.45 -19.82
N ALA A 109 -24.95 -6.93 -19.19
CA ALA A 109 -26.08 -6.08 -18.81
C ALA A 109 -25.65 -4.98 -17.82
N ASP A 110 -26.28 -3.81 -17.91
CA ASP A 110 -25.94 -2.64 -17.08
C ASP A 110 -26.08 -2.90 -15.57
N SER A 111 -26.96 -3.84 -15.18
CA SER A 111 -27.12 -4.26 -13.80
C SER A 111 -25.85 -4.91 -13.20
N LEU A 112 -24.95 -5.42 -14.04
CA LEU A 112 -23.67 -6.00 -13.62
C LEU A 112 -22.53 -4.97 -13.57
N LEU A 113 -22.76 -3.75 -14.06
CA LEU A 113 -21.79 -2.65 -14.09
C LEU A 113 -22.04 -1.61 -12.99
N LEU A 114 -22.91 -1.93 -12.03
CA LEU A 114 -23.20 -1.06 -10.89
C LEU A 114 -22.02 -0.99 -9.90
N PRO A 115 -21.90 0.11 -9.13
CA PRO A 115 -20.86 0.25 -8.12
C PRO A 115 -20.83 -0.92 -7.15
N GLY A 116 -19.63 -1.35 -6.77
CA GLY A 116 -19.46 -2.47 -5.86
C GLY A 116 -18.00 -2.87 -5.71
N SER A 117 -17.80 -3.95 -4.97
CA SER A 117 -16.48 -4.52 -4.72
C SER A 117 -16.59 -6.01 -4.47
N LEU A 118 -15.46 -6.71 -4.52
CA LEU A 118 -15.38 -8.10 -4.12
C LEU A 118 -15.49 -8.22 -2.59
N VAL A 119 -16.39 -9.08 -2.13
CA VAL A 119 -16.58 -9.41 -0.72
C VAL A 119 -16.24 -10.88 -0.49
N PHE A 120 -15.53 -11.15 0.61
CA PHE A 120 -15.13 -12.51 0.96
C PHE A 120 -16.33 -13.30 1.50
N ARG A 121 -16.67 -14.42 0.85
CA ARG A 121 -17.69 -15.37 1.30
C ARG A 121 -17.12 -16.23 2.42
N LYS A 122 -17.41 -15.88 3.67
CA LYS A 122 -16.93 -16.65 4.84
C LYS A 122 -17.66 -17.99 5.02
N GLN A 123 -18.90 -18.10 4.56
CA GLN A 123 -19.76 -19.29 4.74
C GLN A 123 -19.51 -20.30 3.61
N LEU A 124 -18.30 -20.84 3.55
CA LEU A 124 -17.97 -21.97 2.69
C LEU A 124 -17.74 -23.21 3.54
N ALA A 125 -18.47 -24.27 3.23
CA ALA A 125 -18.29 -25.56 3.91
C ALA A 125 -16.90 -26.16 3.59
N GLU A 126 -16.45 -26.01 2.34
CA GLU A 126 -15.15 -26.49 1.87
C GLU A 126 -14.76 -25.75 0.58
N VAL A 127 -13.45 -25.58 0.36
CA VAL A 127 -12.90 -25.09 -0.92
C VAL A 127 -12.58 -26.29 -1.80
N GLN A 128 -13.27 -26.41 -2.94
CA GLN A 128 -13.12 -27.56 -3.84
C GLN A 128 -11.96 -27.40 -4.82
N ASP A 129 -11.63 -26.15 -5.19
CA ASP A 129 -10.55 -25.84 -6.12
C ASP A 129 -9.81 -24.54 -5.72
N HIS A 130 -8.52 -24.62 -5.43
CA HIS A 130 -7.73 -23.46 -5.03
C HIS A 130 -7.43 -22.46 -6.17
N HIS A 131 -7.73 -22.82 -7.42
CA HIS A 131 -7.55 -21.93 -8.59
C HIS A 131 -8.81 -21.14 -8.94
N ASN A 132 -9.98 -21.59 -8.48
CA ASN A 132 -11.24 -20.90 -8.73
C ASN A 132 -11.60 -19.98 -7.56
N ILE A 133 -11.07 -18.75 -7.62
CA ILE A 133 -11.24 -17.73 -6.58
C ILE A 133 -12.70 -17.30 -6.36
N TRP A 134 -13.57 -17.51 -7.36
CA TRP A 134 -14.99 -17.14 -7.30
C TRP A 134 -15.78 -17.98 -6.29
N GLN A 135 -15.19 -19.08 -5.79
CA GLN A 135 -15.77 -19.82 -4.67
C GLN A 135 -15.85 -18.97 -3.40
N TRP A 136 -14.84 -18.14 -3.13
CA TRP A 136 -14.75 -17.33 -1.90
C TRP A 136 -14.76 -15.82 -2.12
N TRP A 137 -14.78 -15.34 -3.36
CA TRP A 137 -15.03 -13.95 -3.69
C TRP A 137 -16.33 -13.76 -4.46
N GLU A 138 -17.13 -12.78 -4.05
CA GLU A 138 -18.37 -12.38 -4.70
C GLU A 138 -18.33 -10.92 -5.07
N TRP A 139 -18.71 -10.58 -6.30
CA TRP A 139 -19.03 -9.19 -6.63
C TRP A 139 -20.32 -8.77 -5.92
N LYS A 140 -20.21 -7.80 -5.02
CA LYS A 140 -21.35 -7.30 -4.25
C LYS A 140 -21.62 -5.84 -4.60
N ILE A 141 -22.76 -5.62 -5.27
CA ILE A 141 -23.24 -4.27 -5.58
C ILE A 141 -23.44 -3.48 -4.28
N GLY A 142 -22.95 -2.25 -4.26
CA GLY A 142 -22.99 -1.35 -3.11
C GLY A 142 -22.01 -1.69 -1.99
N ALA A 143 -21.16 -2.72 -2.13
CA ALA A 143 -20.04 -2.91 -1.22
C ALA A 143 -18.96 -1.86 -1.45
N ASN A 144 -18.61 -1.13 -0.40
CA ASN A 144 -17.60 -0.08 -0.41
C ASN A 144 -16.98 0.07 0.98
N TRP A 145 -16.13 1.07 1.18
CA TRP A 145 -15.41 1.27 2.44
C TRP A 145 -16.34 1.58 3.64
N ARG A 146 -17.53 2.17 3.42
CA ARG A 146 -18.55 2.41 4.46
C ARG A 146 -19.41 1.18 4.72
N HIS A 147 -19.61 0.36 3.70
CA HIS A 147 -20.48 -0.80 3.65
C HIS A 147 -19.70 -2.06 3.20
N PRO A 148 -18.71 -2.55 3.98
CA PRO A 148 -17.73 -3.53 3.52
C PRO A 148 -18.26 -4.95 3.26
N ALA A 149 -19.46 -5.29 3.74
CA ALA A 149 -20.14 -6.55 3.41
C ALA A 149 -21.34 -6.34 2.46
N GLY A 150 -21.47 -5.15 1.86
CA GLY A 150 -22.61 -4.74 1.04
C GLY A 150 -23.56 -3.78 1.77
N PRO A 151 -24.65 -3.35 1.10
CA PRO A 151 -25.47 -2.18 1.49
C PRO A 151 -26.00 -2.19 2.93
N GLU A 152 -26.30 -3.36 3.47
CA GLU A 152 -26.85 -3.54 4.82
C GLU A 152 -25.79 -3.54 5.93
N SER A 153 -24.51 -3.47 5.58
CA SER A 153 -23.40 -3.48 6.54
C SER A 153 -22.94 -2.07 6.89
N ASP A 154 -22.23 -1.90 7.99
CA ASP A 154 -21.62 -0.63 8.36
C ASP A 154 -20.25 -0.79 9.03
N ILE A 155 -19.61 0.34 9.26
CA ILE A 155 -18.35 0.48 10.01
C ILE A 155 -18.57 1.04 11.42
N PHE A 156 -19.78 0.97 11.98
CA PHE A 156 -20.04 1.43 13.35
C PHE A 156 -19.19 0.63 14.35
N GLY A 157 -18.50 1.35 15.23
CA GLY A 157 -17.55 0.78 16.19
C GLY A 157 -16.24 0.25 15.57
N LYS A 158 -16.01 0.45 14.27
CA LYS A 158 -14.81 -0.04 13.54
C LYS A 158 -13.85 1.08 13.11
N ASP A 159 -13.85 2.20 13.82
CA ASP A 159 -13.05 3.39 13.48
C ASP A 159 -11.54 3.13 13.43
N ASN A 160 -11.05 2.22 14.27
CA ASN A 160 -9.62 1.84 14.34
C ASN A 160 -9.26 0.64 13.45
N TYR A 161 -10.20 0.11 12.68
CA TYR A 161 -9.94 -0.97 11.73
C TYR A 161 -9.35 -0.39 10.44
N PRO A 162 -8.52 -1.14 9.71
CA PRO A 162 -8.04 -0.72 8.41
C PRO A 162 -9.22 -0.47 7.48
N VAL A 163 -9.15 0.62 6.72
CA VAL A 163 -10.09 0.88 5.64
C VAL A 163 -9.89 -0.16 4.54
N VAL A 164 -10.99 -0.67 3.99
CA VAL A 164 -11.01 -1.69 2.93
C VAL A 164 -11.88 -1.22 1.75
N HIS A 165 -11.91 -1.98 0.65
CA HIS A 165 -12.59 -1.60 -0.60
C HIS A 165 -12.11 -0.26 -1.17
N ILE A 166 -10.82 0.02 -0.99
CA ILE A 166 -10.11 1.12 -1.64
C ILE A 166 -9.21 0.54 -2.73
N ALA A 167 -9.25 1.13 -3.91
CA ALA A 167 -8.35 0.83 -5.02
C ALA A 167 -7.01 1.56 -4.85
N TYR A 168 -6.05 1.23 -5.72
CA TYR A 168 -4.77 1.93 -5.77
C TYR A 168 -4.94 3.45 -5.96
N GLU A 169 -5.87 3.86 -6.83
CA GLU A 169 -6.18 5.28 -7.06
C GLU A 169 -6.64 5.99 -5.77
N ASP A 170 -7.53 5.35 -5.01
CA ASP A 170 -8.09 5.87 -3.76
C ASP A 170 -6.97 6.07 -2.72
N ALA A 171 -6.06 5.10 -2.61
CA ALA A 171 -4.93 5.16 -1.70
C ALA A 171 -3.94 6.28 -2.10
N VAL A 172 -3.66 6.44 -3.39
CA VAL A 172 -2.83 7.55 -3.91
C VAL A 172 -3.47 8.90 -3.63
N ALA A 173 -4.78 9.03 -3.83
CA ALA A 173 -5.51 10.27 -3.56
C ALA A 173 -5.45 10.64 -2.07
N TYR A 174 -5.69 9.67 -1.18
CA TYR A 174 -5.55 9.83 0.26
C TYR A 174 -4.13 10.30 0.66
N CYS A 175 -3.09 9.61 0.15
CA CYS A 175 -1.71 9.99 0.43
C CYS A 175 -1.41 11.42 -0.03
N ARG A 176 -1.84 11.82 -1.24
CA ARG A 176 -1.65 13.19 -1.74
C ARG A 176 -2.32 14.23 -0.86
N TRP A 177 -3.54 13.97 -0.40
CA TRP A 177 -4.26 14.86 0.52
C TRP A 177 -3.52 15.04 1.85
N LYS A 178 -2.94 13.96 2.39
CA LYS A 178 -2.09 14.03 3.61
C LYS A 178 -0.73 14.70 3.38
N GLY A 179 -0.32 14.95 2.13
CA GLY A 179 1.05 15.36 1.79
C GLY A 179 2.07 14.21 1.89
N HIS A 180 1.59 12.97 1.77
CA HIS A 180 2.36 11.73 1.83
C HIS A 180 2.44 11.07 0.44
N ARG A 181 2.99 9.85 0.39
CA ARG A 181 2.97 8.95 -0.77
C ARG A 181 2.82 7.50 -0.31
N LEU A 182 2.49 6.60 -1.24
CA LEU A 182 2.62 5.16 -1.00
C LEU A 182 4.10 4.76 -0.90
N PRO A 183 4.44 3.73 -0.11
CA PRO A 183 5.77 3.13 -0.14
C PRO A 183 6.00 2.48 -1.52
N THR A 184 7.26 2.42 -1.94
CA THR A 184 7.65 1.50 -3.01
C THR A 184 7.60 0.06 -2.50
N GLU A 185 7.57 -0.93 -3.38
CA GLU A 185 7.63 -2.34 -2.98
C GLU A 185 8.89 -2.65 -2.16
N ALA A 186 10.02 -2.00 -2.46
CA ALA A 186 11.28 -2.17 -1.71
C ALA A 186 11.27 -1.50 -0.32
N GLU A 187 10.33 -0.58 -0.08
CA GLU A 187 10.18 0.11 1.21
C GLU A 187 9.15 -0.57 2.11
N TRP A 188 8.27 -1.40 1.56
CA TRP A 188 7.21 -2.12 2.27
C TRP A 188 7.72 -3.44 2.84
#